data_AF-A0A6J4MIS7-F1
#
_entry.id   AF-A0A6J4MIS7-F1
#
_cell.length_a   1.000
_cell.length_b   1.000
_cell.length_c   1.000
_cell.angle_alpha   90.00
_cell.angle_beta   90.00
_cell.angle_gamma   90.00
#
_symmetry.space_group_name_H-M   'P 1'
#
loop_
_entity.id
_entity.type
_entity.pdbx_description
1 polymer ?
#
loop_
_entity_poly.entity_id
_entity_poly.type
_entity_poly.pdbx_seq_one_letter_code
_entity_poly.pdbx_strand_id
1 'polypeptide(L)'
;MFALHRAGGRVKTAGLGLDPLFPEEADGYARDPSPERAALLRAAIGQLQSNPPPRLLATFFPQERNAIRGFLSRSGLYRPFLKTDQGPAGIFLPFVTGDGEGLRTYRVTNREGVAIPEVHLASTLRDSADARRASDRVRAHYRRHELEECSASLGDLSTHVGFRSRKADVGRGLFFFCNAAATDALITIPSEVCGRVERIVNELVERALAKASHARAKYRGGAPLHEALASAQGDRLEAGPELQAGLYLQGDVYLGLDGTITINQVQLPDVGLFLTELPSEDHVILPQVQEVVGGLRARTQELLATLPSPTWLLTRESVVRDGNDTLEHLEIQALRKMAAEAGLDLRVTTPSQVDGLPAGAQILLLNVDPAAPDCEPLLRRTSRGEIACTPDPFFKLFYGELTTERRIAVRGKELELFMEAIRPGRSMTPGGLHAIHQGIERVYKHAKFTADILHVEVPGERTLVPTLRHSVHSFTSLYARCARHGFPDLFVREVPIDRGSSFLHGEWGPHLCALRFYFSRV
;
A
#
# COMPACT_ATOMS: atom_id res chain seq x y z
N MET A 1 5.71 2.50 -23.61
CA MET A 1 6.32 1.27 -23.05
C MET A 1 7.20 1.67 -21.87
N PHE A 2 7.27 0.83 -20.84
CA PHE A 2 8.11 1.03 -19.67
C PHE A 2 9.17 -0.06 -19.58
N ALA A 3 10.38 0.33 -19.19
CA ALA A 3 11.47 -0.59 -18.88
C ALA A 3 11.61 -0.78 -17.38
N LEU A 4 11.80 -2.03 -16.96
CA LEU A 4 12.13 -2.39 -15.58
C LEU A 4 13.57 -1.99 -15.25
N HIS A 5 13.79 -1.37 -14.10
CA HIS A 5 15.13 -1.05 -13.62
C HIS A 5 15.87 -2.32 -13.14
N ARG A 6 16.89 -2.74 -13.89
CA ARG A 6 17.65 -3.97 -13.61
C ARG A 6 18.49 -3.91 -12.32
N ALA A 7 18.75 -2.71 -11.79
CA ALA A 7 19.35 -2.54 -10.47
C ALA A 7 18.51 -3.20 -9.35
N GLY A 8 17.21 -3.44 -9.60
CA GLY A 8 16.32 -4.16 -8.70
C GLY A 8 15.22 -3.28 -8.13
N GLY A 9 14.85 -3.55 -6.88
CA GLY A 9 13.73 -2.89 -6.21
C GLY A 9 13.78 -3.10 -4.70
N ARG A 10 12.63 -3.00 -4.04
CA ARG A 10 12.54 -3.23 -2.59
C ARG A 10 11.38 -4.12 -2.20
N VAL A 11 11.49 -4.81 -1.08
CA VAL A 11 10.33 -5.34 -0.35
C VAL A 11 9.55 -4.14 0.21
N LYS A 12 8.26 -4.08 -0.13
CA LYS A 12 7.34 -3.02 0.29
C LYS A 12 6.70 -3.35 1.64
N THR A 13 6.21 -4.58 1.77
CA THR A 13 5.53 -5.04 2.99
C THR A 13 6.14 -6.36 3.43
N ALA A 14 6.52 -6.45 4.71
CA ALA A 14 6.93 -7.71 5.35
C ALA A 14 6.93 -7.55 6.87
N GLY A 15 5.91 -6.90 7.44
CA GLY A 15 6.10 -6.35 8.78
C GLY A 15 5.89 -7.27 9.98
N LEU A 16 5.10 -8.33 9.78
CA LEU A 16 4.95 -9.42 10.75
C LEU A 16 5.01 -10.74 10.00
N GLY A 17 5.61 -11.75 10.63
CA GLY A 17 5.45 -13.14 10.20
C GLY A 17 4.00 -13.58 10.32
N LEU A 18 3.62 -14.59 9.54
CA LEU A 18 2.27 -15.11 9.47
C LEU A 18 1.93 -16.04 10.63
N ASP A 19 2.91 -16.66 11.29
CA ASP A 19 2.67 -17.66 12.34
C ASP A 19 1.76 -17.17 13.49
N PRO A 20 1.89 -15.92 14.01
CA PRO A 20 0.95 -15.37 14.98
C PRO A 20 -0.52 -15.39 14.54
N LEU A 21 -0.78 -15.32 13.24
CA LEU A 21 -2.13 -15.28 12.67
C LEU A 21 -2.75 -16.67 12.57
N PHE A 22 -1.91 -17.70 12.56
CA PHE A 22 -2.28 -19.10 12.36
C PHE A 22 -1.71 -19.92 13.52
N PRO A 23 -2.33 -19.85 14.71
CA PRO A 23 -1.87 -20.62 15.86
C PRO A 23 -1.95 -22.13 15.54
N GLU A 24 -1.19 -22.97 16.26
CA GLU A 24 -1.14 -24.41 16.00
C GLU A 24 -2.53 -25.09 15.98
N GLU A 25 -3.49 -24.53 16.73
CA GLU A 25 -4.89 -24.97 16.72
C GLU A 25 -5.58 -24.82 15.35
N ALA A 26 -5.12 -23.91 14.48
CA ALA A 26 -5.61 -23.77 13.11
C ALA A 26 -5.24 -25.01 12.28
N ASP A 27 -3.97 -25.46 12.38
CA ASP A 27 -3.50 -26.69 11.74
C ASP A 27 -4.14 -27.94 12.36
N GLY A 28 -4.45 -27.88 13.67
CA GLY A 28 -5.23 -28.89 14.36
C GLY A 28 -6.65 -29.01 13.80
N TYR A 29 -7.36 -27.90 13.65
CA TYR A 29 -8.72 -27.85 13.11
C TYR A 29 -8.78 -28.24 11.63
N ALA A 30 -7.80 -27.82 10.82
CA ALA A 30 -7.73 -28.17 9.41
C ALA A 30 -7.58 -29.68 9.17
N ARG A 31 -6.85 -30.38 10.05
CA ARG A 31 -6.67 -31.84 10.00
C ARG A 31 -7.87 -32.62 10.55
N ASP A 32 -8.51 -32.09 11.59
CA ASP A 32 -9.63 -32.72 12.28
C ASP A 32 -10.69 -31.67 12.63
N PRO A 33 -11.63 -31.38 11.70
CA PRO A 33 -12.65 -30.38 11.93
C PRO A 33 -13.73 -30.93 12.88
N SER A 34 -13.60 -30.65 14.18
CA SER A 34 -14.57 -31.01 15.22
C SER A 34 -15.09 -29.78 16.01
N PRO A 35 -16.22 -29.90 16.75
CA PRO A 35 -16.67 -28.89 17.70
C PRO A 35 -15.62 -28.50 18.75
N GLU A 36 -14.92 -29.47 19.31
CA GLU A 36 -13.89 -29.27 20.33
C GLU A 36 -12.70 -28.51 19.74
N ARG A 37 -12.26 -28.89 18.54
CA ARG A 37 -11.17 -28.20 17.83
C ARG A 37 -11.55 -26.77 17.45
N ALA A 38 -12.79 -26.52 17.04
CA ALA A 38 -13.29 -25.17 16.78
C ALA A 38 -13.27 -24.30 18.04
N ALA A 39 -13.62 -24.87 19.20
CA ALA A 39 -13.56 -24.16 20.48
C ALA A 39 -12.11 -23.83 20.89
N LEU A 40 -11.17 -24.76 20.73
CA LEU A 40 -9.75 -24.55 20.99
C LEU A 40 -9.16 -23.45 20.09
N LEU A 41 -9.42 -23.53 18.78
CA LEU A 41 -9.00 -22.50 17.82
C LEU A 41 -9.56 -21.12 18.18
N ARG A 42 -10.85 -21.04 18.55
CA ARG A 42 -11.46 -19.77 18.99
C ARG A 42 -10.79 -19.22 20.25
N ALA A 43 -10.45 -20.08 21.21
CA ALA A 43 -9.77 -19.71 22.44
C ALA A 43 -8.36 -19.18 22.16
N ALA A 44 -7.58 -19.85 21.31
CA ALA A 44 -6.24 -19.43 20.90
C ALA A 44 -6.26 -18.03 20.24
N ILE A 45 -7.17 -17.82 19.28
CA ILE A 45 -7.36 -16.50 18.65
C ILE A 45 -7.82 -15.47 19.70
N GLY A 46 -8.70 -15.86 20.62
CA GLY A 46 -9.16 -15.00 21.71
C GLY A 46 -8.03 -14.55 22.64
N GLN A 47 -7.08 -15.44 22.93
CA GLN A 47 -5.91 -15.13 23.73
C GLN A 47 -4.99 -14.13 23.04
N LEU A 48 -4.77 -14.27 21.73
CA LEU A 48 -4.00 -13.31 20.95
C LEU A 48 -4.62 -11.91 20.97
N GLN A 49 -5.95 -11.83 20.94
CA GLN A 49 -6.69 -10.56 20.98
C GLN A 49 -6.67 -9.91 22.37
N SER A 50 -6.80 -10.71 23.43
CA SER A 50 -6.90 -10.23 24.80
C SER A 50 -5.54 -9.91 25.41
N ASN A 51 -4.51 -10.68 25.07
CA ASN A 51 -3.15 -10.57 25.57
C ASN A 51 -2.12 -10.76 24.45
N PRO A 52 -2.02 -9.82 23.49
CA PRO A 52 -1.05 -9.90 22.41
C PRO A 52 0.38 -9.89 22.95
N PRO A 53 1.30 -10.73 22.41
CA PRO A 53 2.67 -10.76 22.85
C PRO A 53 3.39 -9.41 22.60
N PRO A 54 4.39 -9.01 23.41
CA PRO A 54 5.08 -7.71 23.28
C PRO A 54 5.59 -7.39 21.88
N ARG A 55 6.07 -8.40 21.13
CA ARG A 55 6.53 -8.20 19.76
C ARG A 55 5.41 -8.03 18.74
N LEU A 56 4.25 -8.66 18.97
CA LEU A 56 3.06 -8.31 18.19
C LEU A 56 2.67 -6.86 18.49
N LEU A 57 2.67 -6.43 19.76
CA LEU A 57 2.42 -5.03 20.13
C LEU A 57 3.42 -4.07 19.45
N ALA A 58 4.70 -4.43 19.36
CA ALA A 58 5.74 -3.64 18.70
C ALA A 58 5.40 -3.33 17.23
N THR A 59 4.69 -4.21 16.51
CA THR A 59 4.28 -3.94 15.12
C THR A 59 3.25 -2.81 14.98
N PHE A 60 2.58 -2.44 16.07
CA PHE A 60 1.61 -1.36 16.11
C PHE A 60 2.20 -0.06 16.68
N PHE A 61 3.48 -0.03 17.06
CA PHE A 61 4.07 1.18 17.62
C PHE A 61 3.91 2.38 16.65
N PRO A 62 3.63 3.60 17.14
CA PRO A 62 3.63 4.02 18.54
C PRO A 62 2.27 3.88 19.25
N GLN A 63 1.36 3.02 18.79
CA GLN A 63 0.05 2.87 19.42
C GLN A 63 0.15 2.25 20.82
N GLU A 64 -0.69 2.73 21.73
CA GLU A 64 -0.79 2.17 23.08
C GLU A 64 -1.49 0.81 23.09
N ARG A 65 -1.14 -0.04 24.06
CA ARG A 65 -1.67 -1.39 24.23
C ARG A 65 -3.19 -1.47 24.24
N ASN A 66 -3.89 -0.53 24.89
CA ASN A 66 -5.34 -0.53 24.95
C ASN A 66 -5.99 -0.25 23.59
N ALA A 67 -5.41 0.68 22.82
CA ALA A 67 -5.83 0.92 21.44
C ALA A 67 -5.61 -0.32 20.58
N ILE A 68 -4.46 -0.99 20.72
CA ILE A 68 -4.14 -2.22 19.99
C ILE A 68 -5.11 -3.35 20.31
N ARG A 69 -5.44 -3.59 21.59
CA ARG A 69 -6.47 -4.56 21.99
C ARG A 69 -7.83 -4.21 21.38
N GLY A 70 -8.20 -2.93 21.38
CA GLY A 70 -9.40 -2.44 20.69
C GLY A 70 -9.38 -2.69 19.18
N PHE A 71 -8.22 -2.56 18.53
CA PHE A 71 -8.05 -2.88 17.10
C PHE A 71 -8.13 -4.38 16.81
N LEU A 72 -7.39 -5.20 17.57
CA LEU A 72 -7.36 -6.66 17.42
C LEU A 72 -8.72 -7.31 17.65
N SER A 73 -9.52 -6.72 18.54
CA SER A 73 -10.90 -7.13 18.83
C SER A 73 -11.97 -6.60 17.88
N ARG A 74 -11.61 -5.77 16.88
CA ARG A 74 -12.56 -5.20 15.90
C ARG A 74 -12.21 -5.52 14.45
N SER A 75 -10.92 -5.61 14.14
CA SER A 75 -10.43 -5.44 12.78
C SER A 75 -10.01 -6.74 12.11
N GLY A 76 -9.96 -7.85 12.84
CA GLY A 76 -9.35 -9.10 12.34
C GLY A 76 -7.92 -8.83 11.85
N LEU A 77 -6.95 -8.70 12.77
CA LEU A 77 -5.51 -8.82 12.51
C LEU A 77 -4.97 -8.32 11.15
N TYR A 78 -5.25 -7.09 10.72
CA TYR A 78 -4.81 -6.69 9.38
C TYR A 78 -4.39 -5.25 9.15
N ARG A 79 -5.01 -4.25 9.78
CA ARG A 79 -4.67 -2.85 9.42
C ARG A 79 -3.16 -2.51 9.57
N PRO A 80 -2.42 -3.09 10.53
CA PRO A 80 -0.96 -3.00 10.58
C PRO A 80 -0.20 -4.14 9.88
N PHE A 81 -0.87 -5.09 9.24
CA PHE A 81 -0.24 -6.23 8.56
C PHE A 81 -0.09 -5.99 7.05
N LEU A 82 -0.90 -5.09 6.46
CA LEU A 82 -0.83 -4.78 5.02
C LEU A 82 -0.79 -3.30 4.62
N LYS A 83 -0.86 -2.36 5.57
CA LYS A 83 -0.40 -0.97 5.36
C LYS A 83 1.02 -0.74 5.91
N THR A 84 1.92 -1.70 5.76
CA THR A 84 3.27 -1.60 6.33
C THR A 84 4.26 -0.81 5.48
N ASP A 85 3.77 0.13 4.67
CA ASP A 85 4.61 1.27 4.29
C ASP A 85 4.83 2.17 5.51
N GLN A 86 3.94 2.08 6.51
CA GLN A 86 3.81 3.03 7.62
C GLN A 86 3.82 2.29 8.96
N GLY A 87 4.97 2.28 9.63
CA GLY A 87 5.13 1.79 11.00
C GLY A 87 6.29 0.78 11.19
N PRO A 88 6.62 0.46 12.45
CA PRO A 88 7.71 -0.43 12.88
C PRO A 88 7.53 -1.89 12.48
N ALA A 89 6.41 -2.24 11.86
CA ALA A 89 6.31 -3.50 11.15
C ALA A 89 7.05 -3.38 9.81
N GLY A 90 6.83 -2.33 9.01
CA GLY A 90 7.35 -2.19 7.64
C GLY A 90 8.85 -2.41 7.50
N ILE A 91 9.22 -3.35 6.62
CA ILE A 91 10.61 -3.67 6.32
C ILE A 91 10.94 -3.12 4.94
N PHE A 92 11.97 -2.28 4.88
CA PHE A 92 12.57 -1.74 3.67
C PHE A 92 13.83 -2.54 3.42
N LEU A 93 13.73 -3.50 2.50
CA LEU A 93 14.79 -4.45 2.20
C LEU A 93 15.03 -4.44 0.68
N PRO A 94 16.25 -4.20 0.21
CA PRO A 94 16.53 -4.17 -1.22
C PRO A 94 16.57 -5.60 -1.79
N PHE A 95 16.24 -5.71 -3.08
CA PHE A 95 16.57 -6.87 -3.89
C PHE A 95 17.21 -6.42 -5.20
N VAL A 96 18.02 -7.28 -5.80
CA VAL A 96 18.65 -7.03 -7.10
C VAL A 96 18.11 -7.99 -8.17
N THR A 97 18.23 -7.60 -9.44
CA THR A 97 18.06 -8.56 -10.55
C THR A 97 19.39 -9.25 -10.79
N GLY A 98 19.38 -10.57 -11.01
CA GLY A 98 20.59 -11.30 -11.35
C GLY A 98 20.31 -12.70 -11.87
N ASP A 99 21.37 -13.40 -12.24
CA ASP A 99 21.30 -14.79 -12.70
C ASP A 99 21.59 -15.70 -11.51
N GLY A 100 20.74 -16.70 -11.25
CA GLY A 100 20.86 -17.54 -10.06
C GLY A 100 19.96 -18.78 -10.05
N GLU A 101 20.22 -19.66 -9.07
CA GLU A 101 19.46 -20.88 -8.79
C GLU A 101 18.07 -20.55 -8.20
N GLY A 102 17.10 -20.22 -9.07
CA GLY A 102 15.70 -20.10 -8.70
C GLY A 102 15.39 -19.10 -7.57
N LEU A 103 14.14 -19.11 -7.10
CA LEU A 103 13.74 -18.34 -5.92
C LEU A 103 13.96 -19.22 -4.68
N ARG A 104 14.56 -18.65 -3.65
CA ARG A 104 14.80 -19.33 -2.38
C ARG A 104 14.31 -18.49 -1.20
N THR A 105 14.25 -19.14 -0.05
CA THR A 105 13.92 -18.47 1.20
C THR A 105 15.12 -17.67 1.73
N TYR A 106 14.85 -16.46 2.18
CA TYR A 106 15.79 -15.53 2.83
C TYR A 106 15.35 -15.25 4.25
N ARG A 107 16.30 -15.10 5.17
CA ARG A 107 16.01 -14.78 6.57
C ARG A 107 16.40 -13.34 6.89
N VAL A 108 15.47 -12.55 7.42
CA VAL A 108 15.77 -11.22 7.95
C VAL A 108 16.68 -11.37 9.18
N THR A 109 17.89 -10.80 9.12
CA THR A 109 18.91 -10.93 10.16
C THR A 109 19.03 -9.67 11.02
N ASN A 110 18.99 -8.50 10.38
CA ASN A 110 19.20 -7.21 11.03
C ASN A 110 18.13 -6.21 10.61
N ARG A 111 17.85 -5.25 11.50
CA ARG A 111 16.94 -4.13 11.26
C ARG A 111 17.52 -2.86 11.86
N GLU A 112 17.15 -1.74 11.25
CA GLU A 112 17.52 -0.41 11.67
C GLU A 112 16.30 0.50 11.58
N GLY A 113 15.88 1.04 12.72
CA GLY A 113 14.74 1.96 12.79
C GLY A 113 15.07 3.33 12.19
N VAL A 114 14.22 3.82 11.30
CA VAL A 114 14.27 5.15 10.71
C VAL A 114 13.02 5.92 11.13
N ALA A 115 13.22 6.99 11.89
CA ALA A 115 12.16 7.89 12.34
C ALA A 115 12.30 9.25 11.64
N ILE A 116 11.30 9.63 10.85
CA ILE A 116 11.25 10.87 10.09
C ILE A 116 10.22 11.80 10.74
N PRO A 117 10.63 12.96 11.29
CA PRO A 117 9.69 13.93 11.81
C PRO A 117 8.69 14.35 10.73
N GLU A 118 7.42 14.47 11.10
CA GLU A 118 6.41 14.90 10.15
C GLU A 118 6.59 16.40 9.79
N VAL A 119 6.32 16.77 8.54
CA VAL A 119 6.61 18.12 7.99
C VAL A 119 5.99 19.25 8.81
N HIS A 120 4.78 19.05 9.32
CA HIS A 120 4.12 20.04 10.18
C HIS A 120 4.87 20.37 11.48
N LEU A 121 5.84 19.55 11.90
CA LEU A 121 6.70 19.83 13.06
C LEU A 121 7.87 20.76 12.72
N ALA A 122 8.15 21.03 11.45
CA ALA A 122 9.37 21.71 11.02
C ALA A 122 9.54 23.11 11.62
N SER A 123 8.46 23.88 11.80
CA SER A 123 8.50 25.19 12.46
C SER A 123 8.82 25.05 13.95
N THR A 124 8.11 24.20 14.67
CA THR A 124 8.34 23.97 16.10
C THR A 124 9.75 23.44 16.38
N LEU A 125 10.24 22.52 15.55
CA LEU A 125 11.60 22.02 15.65
C LEU A 125 12.64 23.10 15.30
N ARG A 126 12.31 24.12 14.50
CA ARG A 126 13.21 25.26 14.26
C ARG A 126 13.25 26.22 15.45
N ASP A 127 12.11 26.42 16.10
CA ASP A 127 11.95 27.49 17.08
C ASP A 127 12.21 27.02 18.53
N SER A 128 12.14 25.70 18.81
CA SER A 128 12.35 25.14 20.15
C SER A 128 13.52 24.17 20.24
N ALA A 129 14.54 24.53 21.02
CA ALA A 129 15.68 23.66 21.29
C ALA A 129 15.29 22.40 22.08
N ASP A 130 14.30 22.49 22.98
CA ASP A 130 13.78 21.34 23.73
C ASP A 130 13.06 20.36 22.80
N ALA A 131 12.22 20.86 21.89
CA ALA A 131 11.55 20.02 20.90
C ALA A 131 12.55 19.31 19.99
N ARG A 132 13.64 19.98 19.58
CA ARG A 132 14.74 19.34 18.83
C ARG A 132 15.37 18.21 19.62
N ARG A 133 15.77 18.46 20.87
CA ARG A 133 16.37 17.43 21.72
C ARG A 133 15.45 16.23 21.93
N ALA A 134 14.16 16.46 22.14
CA ALA A 134 13.18 15.38 22.26
C ALA A 134 13.03 14.59 20.95
N SER A 135 12.98 15.28 19.81
CA SER A 135 12.96 14.66 18.48
C SER A 135 14.21 13.80 18.23
N ASP A 136 15.40 14.29 18.58
CA ASP A 136 16.66 13.56 18.42
C ASP A 136 16.70 12.31 19.30
N ARG A 137 16.15 12.37 20.53
CA ARG A 137 15.97 11.20 21.38
C ARG A 137 15.05 10.15 20.75
N VAL A 138 13.90 10.57 20.19
CA VAL A 138 13.00 9.65 19.47
C VAL A 138 13.75 8.92 18.36
N ARG A 139 14.51 9.66 17.52
CA ARG A 139 15.30 9.07 16.43
C ARG A 139 16.35 8.09 16.95
N ALA A 140 17.10 8.47 17.99
CA ALA A 140 18.17 7.65 18.56
C ALA A 140 17.67 6.36 19.23
N HIS A 141 16.55 6.41 19.95
CA HIS A 141 15.94 5.23 20.57
C HIS A 141 15.31 4.31 19.52
N TYR A 142 14.58 4.88 18.54
CA TYR A 142 13.96 4.09 17.49
C TYR A 142 15.00 3.35 16.63
N ARG A 143 16.12 4.01 16.28
CA ARG A 143 17.24 3.39 15.55
C ARG A 143 17.77 2.13 16.23
N ARG A 144 17.84 2.15 17.57
CA ARG A 144 18.30 1.03 18.40
C ARG A 144 17.19 0.03 18.74
N HIS A 145 15.98 0.21 18.20
CA HIS A 145 14.78 -0.56 18.53
C HIS A 145 14.41 -0.54 20.03
N GLU A 146 14.77 0.52 20.75
CA GLU A 146 14.42 0.79 22.15
C GLU A 146 12.99 1.39 22.21
N LEU A 147 11.96 0.57 21.94
CA LEU A 147 10.59 1.06 21.70
C LEU A 147 9.91 1.68 22.93
N GLU A 148 10.28 1.26 24.14
CA GLU A 148 9.71 1.80 25.38
C GLU A 148 10.25 3.21 25.64
N GLU A 149 11.56 3.39 25.54
CA GLU A 149 12.25 4.68 25.64
C GLU A 149 11.87 5.61 24.50
N CYS A 150 11.67 5.07 23.30
CA CYS A 150 11.15 5.81 22.16
C CYS A 150 9.73 6.31 22.42
N SER A 151 8.86 5.49 23.01
CA SER A 151 7.50 5.89 23.40
C SER A 151 7.51 7.00 24.45
N ALA A 152 8.40 6.91 25.45
CA ALA A 152 8.57 7.95 26.44
C ALA A 152 9.02 9.28 25.81
N SER A 153 9.99 9.23 24.88
CA SER A 153 10.49 10.40 24.16
C SER A 153 9.44 11.02 23.22
N LEU A 154 8.57 10.20 22.62
CA LEU A 154 7.42 10.68 21.86
C LEU A 154 6.42 11.41 22.76
N GLY A 155 6.17 10.86 23.96
CA GLY A 155 5.34 11.50 24.98
C GLY A 155 5.87 12.88 25.35
N ASP A 156 7.17 12.98 25.63
CA ASP A 156 7.87 14.24 25.91
C ASP A 156 7.73 15.25 24.77
N LEU A 157 8.06 14.85 23.53
CA LEU A 157 7.89 15.72 22.36
C LEU A 157 6.44 16.20 22.19
N SER A 158 5.46 15.32 22.43
CA SER A 158 4.04 15.66 22.31
C SER A 158 3.62 16.83 23.22
N THR A 159 4.28 16.99 24.38
CA THR A 159 4.03 18.11 25.31
C THR A 159 4.53 19.44 24.77
N HIS A 160 5.64 19.43 24.02
CA HIS A 160 6.24 20.63 23.44
C HIS A 160 5.53 21.13 22.18
N VAL A 161 4.90 20.23 21.43
CA VAL A 161 4.31 20.53 20.11
C VAL A 161 2.78 20.70 20.12
N GLY A 162 2.11 20.53 21.27
CA GLY A 162 0.67 20.77 21.38
C GLY A 162 -0.21 19.85 20.53
N PHE A 163 0.25 18.60 20.28
CA PHE A 163 -0.29 17.68 19.26
C PHE A 163 -1.80 17.36 19.38
N ARG A 164 -2.40 17.54 20.57
CA ARG A 164 -3.75 17.03 20.89
C ARG A 164 -4.91 17.73 20.14
N SER A 165 -4.67 18.82 19.39
CA SER A 165 -5.72 19.64 18.78
C SER A 165 -5.88 19.50 17.25
N ARG A 166 -5.01 18.74 16.56
CA ARG A 166 -5.02 18.70 15.09
C ARG A 166 -6.04 17.70 14.53
N LYS A 167 -6.82 18.12 13.53
CA LYS A 167 -7.60 17.24 12.65
C LYS A 167 -6.80 17.01 11.37
N ALA A 168 -6.43 15.76 11.08
CA ALA A 168 -5.78 15.37 9.83
C ALA A 168 -6.55 14.19 9.20
N ASP A 169 -6.63 14.18 7.87
CA ASP A 169 -7.35 13.14 7.12
C ASP A 169 -6.54 11.83 7.00
N VAL A 170 -5.20 11.91 7.00
CA VAL A 170 -4.24 10.79 6.90
C VAL A 170 -2.97 11.13 7.69
N GLY A 171 -2.35 10.14 8.37
CA GLY A 171 -1.13 10.36 9.17
C GLY A 171 -1.43 11.01 10.53
N ARG A 172 -1.25 10.26 11.62
CA ARG A 172 -1.64 10.66 12.98
C ARG A 172 -0.45 10.77 13.94
N GLY A 173 0.78 10.68 13.43
CA GLY A 173 1.98 10.64 14.24
C GLY A 173 2.70 11.99 14.29
N LEU A 174 3.64 12.09 15.22
CA LEU A 174 4.71 13.09 15.18
C LEU A 174 5.82 12.67 14.20
N PHE A 175 5.89 11.38 13.89
CA PHE A 175 6.89 10.79 13.03
C PHE A 175 6.23 9.79 12.07
N PHE A 176 6.85 9.69 10.90
CA PHE A 176 6.79 8.50 10.09
C PHE A 176 7.90 7.53 10.53
N PHE A 177 7.55 6.26 10.73
CA PHE A 177 8.47 5.20 11.17
C PHE A 177 8.58 4.12 10.08
N CYS A 178 9.80 3.73 9.73
CA CYS A 178 10.07 2.54 8.92
C CYS A 178 11.31 1.80 9.43
N ASN A 179 11.51 0.55 9.00
CA ASN A 179 12.74 -0.19 9.32
C ASN A 179 13.48 -0.53 8.05
N ALA A 180 14.70 -0.02 7.90
CA ALA A 180 15.64 -0.60 6.96
C ALA A 180 16.05 -1.99 7.48
N ALA A 181 16.25 -2.97 6.61
CA ALA A 181 16.66 -4.31 7.02
C ALA A 181 17.65 -4.96 6.07
N ALA A 182 18.29 -6.00 6.58
CA ALA A 182 19.17 -6.88 5.85
C ALA A 182 18.77 -8.35 6.07
N THR A 183 19.09 -9.17 5.10
CA THR A 183 18.92 -10.62 5.14
C THR A 183 20.25 -11.35 5.32
N ASP A 184 20.16 -12.65 5.59
CA ASP A 184 21.29 -13.59 5.62
C ASP A 184 22.09 -13.65 4.32
N ALA A 185 21.44 -13.35 3.19
CA ALA A 185 22.09 -13.13 1.89
C ALA A 185 21.33 -12.08 1.08
N LEU A 186 21.99 -11.47 0.08
CA LEU A 186 21.34 -10.55 -0.85
C LEU A 186 20.18 -11.23 -1.57
N ILE A 187 19.01 -10.59 -1.58
CA ILE A 187 17.86 -11.07 -2.35
C ILE A 187 18.13 -10.86 -3.83
N THR A 188 18.13 -11.94 -4.59
CA THR A 188 18.34 -11.92 -6.04
C THR A 188 17.12 -12.50 -6.71
N ILE A 189 16.46 -11.70 -7.55
CA ILE A 189 15.34 -12.15 -8.38
C ILE A 189 15.87 -12.51 -9.77
N PRO A 190 15.59 -13.73 -10.28
CA PRO A 190 16.08 -14.16 -11.58
C PRO A 190 15.67 -13.22 -12.72
N SER A 191 16.60 -12.95 -13.63
CA SER A 191 16.37 -12.10 -14.82
C SER A 191 15.12 -12.49 -15.62
N GLU A 192 14.86 -13.80 -15.76
CA GLU A 192 13.65 -14.33 -16.44
C GLU A 192 12.37 -13.91 -15.72
N VAL A 193 12.32 -14.02 -14.39
CA VAL A 193 11.18 -13.60 -13.56
C VAL A 193 10.92 -12.11 -13.76
N CYS A 194 11.98 -11.28 -13.71
CA CYS A 194 11.87 -9.84 -13.96
C CYS A 194 11.33 -9.53 -15.37
N GLY A 195 11.76 -10.27 -16.41
CA GLY A 195 11.24 -10.12 -17.77
C GLY A 195 9.75 -10.48 -17.89
N ARG A 196 9.27 -11.47 -17.13
CA ARG A 196 7.83 -11.79 -17.06
C ARG A 196 7.04 -10.69 -16.33
N VAL A 197 7.55 -10.20 -15.20
CA VAL A 197 6.94 -9.08 -14.45
C VAL A 197 6.80 -7.84 -15.37
N GLU A 198 7.86 -7.50 -16.09
CA GLU A 198 7.86 -6.36 -17.01
C GLU A 198 6.84 -6.49 -18.13
N ARG A 199 6.70 -7.68 -18.71
CA ARG A 199 5.69 -7.95 -19.74
C ARG A 199 4.28 -7.75 -19.20
N ILE A 200 3.97 -8.39 -18.06
CA ILE A 200 2.64 -8.31 -17.44
C ILE A 200 2.30 -6.86 -17.08
N VAL A 201 3.24 -6.10 -16.51
CA VAL A 201 3.02 -4.69 -16.16
C VAL A 201 2.74 -3.84 -17.40
N ASN A 202 3.48 -4.03 -18.50
CA ASN A 202 3.21 -3.31 -19.75
C ASN A 202 1.85 -3.68 -20.35
N GLU A 203 1.46 -4.97 -20.35
CA GLU A 203 0.13 -5.41 -20.81
C GLU A 203 -1.01 -4.75 -20.01
N LEU A 204 -0.87 -4.67 -18.68
CA LEU A 204 -1.84 -3.98 -17.81
C LEU A 204 -1.94 -2.49 -18.13
N VAL A 205 -0.79 -1.82 -18.33
CA VAL A 205 -0.72 -0.40 -18.66
C VAL A 205 -1.36 -0.14 -20.02
N GLU A 206 -1.04 -0.92 -21.04
CA GLU A 206 -1.62 -0.80 -22.39
C GLU A 206 -3.13 -0.96 -22.38
N ARG A 207 -3.64 -1.98 -21.67
CA ARG A 207 -5.08 -2.18 -21.49
C ARG A 207 -5.75 -0.98 -20.82
N ALA A 208 -5.18 -0.48 -19.73
CA ALA A 208 -5.75 0.66 -19.01
C ALA A 208 -5.66 1.97 -19.83
N LEU A 209 -4.61 2.16 -20.64
CA LEU A 209 -4.50 3.30 -21.57
C LEU A 209 -5.58 3.24 -22.67
N ALA A 210 -5.88 2.06 -23.21
CA ALA A 210 -6.96 1.90 -24.19
C ALA A 210 -8.32 2.29 -23.60
N LYS A 211 -8.62 1.81 -22.38
CA LYS A 211 -9.83 2.20 -21.64
C LYS A 211 -9.89 3.70 -21.37
N ALA A 212 -8.78 4.28 -20.92
CA ALA A 212 -8.66 5.71 -20.65
C ALA A 212 -8.89 6.57 -21.89
N SER A 213 -8.36 6.15 -23.04
CA SER A 213 -8.52 6.86 -24.31
C SER A 213 -9.99 6.90 -24.73
N HIS A 214 -10.69 5.76 -24.61
CA HIS A 214 -12.12 5.68 -24.87
C HIS A 214 -12.94 6.59 -23.94
N ALA A 215 -12.69 6.52 -22.63
CA ALA A 215 -13.40 7.33 -21.64
C ALA A 215 -13.17 8.83 -21.87
N ARG A 216 -11.93 9.24 -22.15
CA ARG A 216 -11.59 10.64 -22.45
C ARG A 216 -12.34 11.16 -23.68
N ALA A 217 -12.42 10.35 -24.75
CA ALA A 217 -13.15 10.72 -25.96
C ALA A 217 -14.66 10.89 -25.70
N LYS A 218 -15.27 9.98 -24.93
CA LYS A 218 -16.68 10.06 -24.55
C LYS A 218 -16.99 11.27 -23.67
N TYR A 219 -16.15 11.51 -22.66
CA TYR A 219 -16.29 12.66 -21.78
C TYR A 219 -16.10 13.99 -22.55
N ARG A 220 -15.13 14.06 -23.47
CA ARG A 220 -14.99 15.19 -24.41
C ARG A 220 -16.26 15.42 -25.23
N GLY A 221 -16.94 14.33 -25.62
CA GLY A 221 -18.22 14.36 -26.35
C GLY A 221 -19.44 14.75 -25.51
N GLY A 222 -19.27 15.07 -24.22
CA GLY A 222 -20.34 15.54 -23.33
C GLY A 222 -20.98 14.45 -22.46
N ALA A 223 -20.49 13.20 -22.51
CA ALA A 223 -20.98 12.16 -21.61
C ALA A 223 -20.58 12.45 -20.15
N PRO A 224 -21.48 12.23 -19.17
CA PRO A 224 -21.11 12.22 -17.76
C PRO A 224 -19.96 11.25 -17.47
N LEU A 225 -19.10 11.58 -16.51
CA LEU A 225 -17.90 10.79 -16.21
C LEU A 225 -18.21 9.31 -15.94
N HIS A 226 -19.24 9.03 -15.15
CA HIS A 226 -19.62 7.66 -14.80
C HIS A 226 -20.05 6.83 -16.03
N GLU A 227 -20.77 7.44 -16.99
CA GLU A 227 -21.14 6.79 -18.24
C GLU A 227 -19.93 6.56 -19.14
N ALA A 228 -19.04 7.56 -19.23
CA ALA A 228 -17.79 7.45 -19.99
C ALA A 228 -16.92 6.29 -19.47
N LEU A 229 -16.78 6.15 -18.15
CA LEU A 229 -16.04 5.06 -17.52
C LEU A 229 -16.72 3.70 -17.73
N ALA A 230 -18.05 3.62 -17.58
CA ALA A 230 -18.80 2.38 -17.79
C ALA A 230 -18.68 1.88 -19.24
N SER A 231 -18.71 2.78 -20.22
CA SER A 231 -18.58 2.43 -21.64
C SER A 231 -17.20 1.86 -22.00
N ALA A 232 -16.17 2.20 -21.23
CA ALA A 232 -14.80 1.73 -21.41
C ALA A 232 -14.53 0.34 -20.84
N GLN A 233 -15.53 -0.35 -20.28
CA GLN A 233 -15.34 -1.68 -19.67
C GLN A 233 -15.33 -2.85 -20.68
N GLY A 234 -15.48 -2.59 -21.98
CA GLY A 234 -15.43 -3.62 -23.02
C GLY A 234 -14.01 -4.11 -23.34
N ASP A 235 -13.89 -5.39 -23.73
CA ASP A 235 -12.60 -6.08 -23.96
C ASP A 235 -11.93 -5.77 -25.32
N ARG A 236 -12.58 -5.03 -26.22
CA ARG A 236 -12.09 -4.74 -27.57
C ARG A 236 -11.91 -3.25 -27.81
N LEU A 237 -11.05 -2.63 -27.01
CA LEU A 237 -10.66 -1.24 -27.20
C LEU A 237 -9.23 -1.19 -27.73
N GLU A 238 -9.06 -0.55 -28.88
CA GLU A 238 -7.73 -0.21 -29.39
C GLU A 238 -7.24 1.06 -28.70
N ALA A 239 -5.93 1.12 -28.43
CA ALA A 239 -5.32 2.32 -27.89
C ALA A 239 -5.41 3.45 -28.93
N GLY A 240 -6.19 4.49 -28.62
CA GLY A 240 -6.14 5.75 -29.36
C GLY A 240 -4.81 6.50 -29.10
N PRO A 241 -4.49 7.54 -29.89
CA PRO A 241 -3.20 8.21 -29.81
C PRO A 241 -2.88 8.82 -28.42
N GLU A 242 -1.60 8.71 -28.05
CA GLU A 242 -0.80 9.56 -27.14
C GLU A 242 -1.31 9.84 -25.71
N LEU A 243 -1.98 8.89 -25.05
CA LEU A 243 -2.10 9.00 -23.58
C LEU A 243 -0.76 8.74 -22.91
N GLN A 244 -0.34 9.65 -22.03
CA GLN A 244 0.88 9.49 -21.26
C GLN A 244 0.60 8.74 -19.95
N ALA A 245 1.25 7.60 -19.74
CA ALA A 245 1.11 6.79 -18.54
C ALA A 245 1.92 7.28 -17.32
N GLY A 246 2.84 8.23 -17.50
CA GLY A 246 3.72 8.74 -16.45
C GLY A 246 5.19 8.75 -16.85
N LEU A 247 6.03 9.37 -16.03
CA LEU A 247 7.50 9.32 -16.17
C LEU A 247 8.05 7.99 -15.66
N TYR A 248 7.48 7.51 -14.55
CA TYR A 248 7.79 6.24 -13.91
C TYR A 248 6.54 5.64 -13.28
N LEU A 249 6.61 4.35 -12.99
CA LEU A 249 5.59 3.60 -12.26
C LEU A 249 6.26 2.56 -11.35
N GLN A 250 5.49 2.04 -10.39
CA GLN A 250 5.98 1.02 -9.45
C GLN A 250 5.03 -0.17 -9.45
N GLY A 251 5.53 -1.36 -9.73
CA GLY A 251 4.73 -2.59 -9.68
C GLY A 251 4.86 -3.24 -8.30
N ASP A 252 3.76 -3.33 -7.56
CA ASP A 252 3.69 -4.11 -6.33
C ASP A 252 3.31 -5.56 -6.69
N VAL A 253 4.21 -6.51 -6.41
CA VAL A 253 4.18 -7.87 -6.94
C VAL A 253 4.28 -8.89 -5.82
N TYR A 254 3.38 -9.86 -5.83
CA TYR A 254 3.50 -11.09 -5.08
C TYR A 254 4.24 -12.13 -5.92
N LEU A 255 5.24 -12.76 -5.32
CA LEU A 255 6.09 -13.74 -5.97
C LEU A 255 6.15 -15.00 -5.12
N GLY A 256 5.69 -16.13 -5.68
CA GLY A 256 5.81 -17.44 -5.07
C GLY A 256 7.17 -18.08 -5.32
N LEU A 257 7.59 -18.99 -4.42
CA LEU A 257 8.83 -19.77 -4.59
C LEU A 257 8.85 -20.64 -5.86
N ASP A 258 7.68 -21.00 -6.37
CA ASP A 258 7.47 -21.71 -7.64
C ASP A 258 7.61 -20.80 -8.88
N GLY A 259 7.84 -19.50 -8.68
CA GLY A 259 7.91 -18.51 -9.73
C GLY A 259 6.56 -17.95 -10.18
N THR A 260 5.46 -18.27 -9.49
CA THR A 260 4.15 -17.67 -9.73
C THR A 260 4.21 -16.16 -9.47
N ILE A 261 3.69 -15.36 -10.40
CA ILE A 261 3.70 -13.90 -10.36
C ILE A 261 2.25 -13.41 -10.28
N THR A 262 1.94 -12.58 -9.28
CA THR A 262 0.69 -11.82 -9.23
C THR A 262 1.01 -10.34 -9.02
N ILE A 263 0.57 -9.49 -9.93
CA ILE A 263 0.63 -8.04 -9.76
C ILE A 263 -0.52 -7.62 -8.85
N ASN A 264 -0.21 -7.25 -7.60
CA ASN A 264 -1.19 -6.69 -6.68
C ASN A 264 -1.73 -5.38 -7.26
N GLN A 265 -0.82 -4.48 -7.64
CA GLN A 265 -1.19 -3.16 -8.14
C GLN A 265 0.00 -2.49 -8.84
N VAL A 266 -0.25 -1.81 -9.96
CA VAL A 266 0.70 -0.83 -10.54
C VAL A 266 0.36 0.57 -10.02
N GLN A 267 1.36 1.24 -9.49
CA GLN A 267 1.28 2.56 -8.86
C GLN A 267 1.62 3.69 -9.85
N LEU A 268 0.82 4.78 -9.86
CA LEU A 268 0.85 5.81 -10.91
C LEU A 268 0.90 7.28 -10.45
N PRO A 269 2.06 7.91 -10.65
CA PRO A 269 3.19 7.67 -9.76
C PRO A 269 2.74 7.81 -8.28
N ASP A 270 3.17 6.84 -7.48
CA ASP A 270 3.14 6.88 -6.01
C ASP A 270 4.50 7.35 -5.50
N VAL A 271 4.61 7.60 -4.19
CA VAL A 271 5.88 8.02 -3.58
C VAL A 271 6.92 6.88 -3.63
N GLY A 272 8.14 7.20 -4.06
CA GLY A 272 9.29 6.29 -3.94
C GLY A 272 10.65 6.95 -4.14
N LEU A 273 10.72 8.08 -4.84
CA LEU A 273 11.91 8.92 -4.87
C LEU A 273 12.16 9.60 -3.52
N PHE A 274 11.17 9.68 -2.63
CA PHE A 274 11.34 10.16 -1.25
C PHE A 274 12.51 9.46 -0.52
N LEU A 275 12.81 8.21 -0.88
CA LEU A 275 13.94 7.46 -0.31
C LEU A 275 15.27 8.20 -0.50
N THR A 276 15.46 8.93 -1.60
CA THR A 276 16.70 9.70 -1.87
C THR A 276 16.85 10.92 -0.97
N GLU A 277 15.77 11.32 -0.30
CA GLU A 277 15.73 12.50 0.58
C GLU A 277 15.75 12.12 2.06
N LEU A 278 15.78 10.82 2.39
CA LEU A 278 15.90 10.38 3.77
C LEU A 278 17.30 10.67 4.33
N PRO A 279 17.40 11.18 5.56
CA PRO A 279 18.69 11.36 6.21
C PRO A 279 19.31 9.99 6.48
N SER A 280 20.50 9.75 5.92
CA SER A 280 21.25 8.50 6.10
C SER A 280 22.47 8.65 7.02
N GLU A 281 22.71 9.86 7.52
CA GLU A 281 23.71 10.12 8.56
C GLU A 281 23.44 9.21 9.76
N ASP A 282 24.48 8.51 10.19
CA ASP A 282 24.47 7.50 11.26
C ASP A 282 23.63 6.24 11.00
N HIS A 283 23.25 5.98 9.74
CA HIS A 283 22.58 4.74 9.34
C HIS A 283 23.49 3.82 8.52
N VAL A 284 23.44 2.51 8.79
CA VAL A 284 24.30 1.50 8.14
C VAL A 284 23.56 0.77 7.02
N ILE A 285 22.28 0.45 7.25
CA ILE A 285 21.47 -0.34 6.31
C ILE A 285 20.71 0.57 5.35
N LEU A 286 20.23 1.72 5.83
CA LEU A 286 19.43 2.65 5.01
C LEU A 286 20.11 3.05 3.68
N PRO A 287 21.42 3.37 3.62
CA PRO A 287 22.07 3.69 2.34
C PRO A 287 21.90 2.60 1.28
N GLN A 288 21.96 1.33 1.66
CA GLN A 288 21.81 0.18 0.74
C GLN A 288 20.38 0.11 0.17
N VAL A 289 19.38 0.50 0.97
CA VAL A 289 17.99 0.65 0.51
C VAL A 289 17.85 1.85 -0.44
N GLN A 290 18.60 2.93 -0.21
CA GLN A 290 18.54 4.13 -1.07
C GLN A 290 19.20 3.87 -2.44
N GLU A 291 20.20 3.01 -2.52
CA GLU A 291 20.88 2.68 -3.78
C GLU A 291 19.93 2.09 -4.83
N VAL A 292 18.93 1.29 -4.43
CA VAL A 292 18.00 0.66 -5.40
C VAL A 292 17.11 1.66 -6.13
N VAL A 293 16.93 2.88 -5.61
CA VAL A 293 16.19 3.95 -6.32
C VAL A 293 17.10 4.87 -7.14
N GLY A 294 18.43 4.71 -7.08
CA GLY A 294 19.38 5.56 -7.80
C GLY A 294 19.18 5.53 -9.32
N GLY A 295 18.96 4.33 -9.88
CA GLY A 295 18.68 4.19 -11.32
C GLY A 295 17.35 4.82 -11.75
N LEU A 296 16.33 4.73 -10.89
CA LEU A 296 15.04 5.40 -11.12
C LEU A 296 15.19 6.93 -11.08
N ARG A 297 15.96 7.45 -10.11
CA ARG A 297 16.27 8.87 -9.98
C ARG A 297 16.94 9.41 -11.25
N ALA A 298 18.05 8.80 -11.66
CA ALA A 298 18.81 9.22 -12.84
C ALA A 298 17.94 9.26 -14.10
N ARG A 299 17.16 8.20 -14.34
CA ARG A 299 16.26 8.15 -15.50
C ARG A 299 15.10 9.14 -15.41
N THR A 300 14.56 9.37 -14.21
CA THR A 300 13.52 10.38 -14.01
C THR A 300 14.05 11.78 -14.28
N GLN A 301 15.28 12.08 -13.87
CA GLN A 301 15.94 13.35 -14.17
C GLN A 301 16.12 13.57 -15.68
N GLU A 302 16.57 12.56 -16.42
CA GLU A 302 16.64 12.61 -17.89
C GLU A 302 15.27 12.90 -18.51
N LEU A 303 14.21 12.24 -18.03
CA LEU A 303 12.85 12.44 -18.52
C LEU A 303 12.32 13.84 -18.17
N LEU A 304 12.63 14.37 -16.98
CA LEU A 304 12.28 15.74 -16.60
C LEU A 304 12.94 16.77 -17.53
N ALA A 305 14.18 16.54 -17.96
CA ALA A 305 14.87 17.42 -18.91
C ALA A 305 14.18 17.53 -20.28
N THR A 306 13.30 16.57 -20.62
CA THR A 306 12.52 16.61 -21.87
C THR A 306 11.22 17.40 -21.76
N LEU A 307 10.84 17.84 -20.57
CA LEU A 307 9.59 18.56 -20.35
C LEU A 307 9.73 20.06 -20.63
N PRO A 308 8.66 20.72 -21.11
CA PRO A 308 8.67 22.16 -21.31
C PRO A 308 8.76 22.91 -19.98
N SER A 309 9.46 24.05 -19.99
CA SER A 309 9.58 24.93 -18.83
C SER A 309 8.67 26.17 -19.00
N PRO A 310 7.84 26.53 -18.00
CA PRO A 310 7.66 25.86 -16.71
C PRO A 310 6.77 24.62 -16.81
N THR A 311 7.00 23.65 -15.92
CA THR A 311 6.10 22.51 -15.69
C THR A 311 5.49 22.60 -14.29
N TRP A 312 4.22 22.22 -14.15
CA TRP A 312 3.50 22.27 -12.89
C TRP A 312 3.39 20.88 -12.24
N LEU A 313 3.87 20.71 -11.02
CA LEU A 313 3.65 19.52 -10.20
C LEU A 313 2.35 19.68 -9.41
N LEU A 314 1.32 18.92 -9.77
CA LEU A 314 0.00 18.95 -9.14
C LEU A 314 -0.09 17.87 -8.06
N THR A 315 -0.31 18.29 -6.81
CA THR A 315 -0.47 17.45 -5.61
C THR A 315 -1.73 17.87 -4.83
N ARG A 316 -2.09 17.15 -3.76
CA ARG A 316 -3.27 17.42 -2.93
C ARG A 316 -3.11 18.71 -2.13
N GLU A 317 -4.23 19.42 -1.96
CA GLU A 317 -4.29 20.68 -1.21
C GLU A 317 -3.75 20.53 0.23
N SER A 318 -4.08 19.42 0.90
CA SER A 318 -3.66 19.13 2.27
C SER A 318 -2.15 18.98 2.45
N VAL A 319 -1.43 18.57 1.38
CA VAL A 319 0.04 18.45 1.41
C VAL A 319 0.63 19.85 1.42
N VAL A 320 0.21 20.70 0.47
CA VAL A 320 0.75 22.05 0.33
C VAL A 320 0.37 22.96 1.51
N ARG A 321 -0.90 22.95 1.94
CA ARG A 321 -1.40 23.89 2.96
C ARG A 321 -1.16 23.45 4.39
N ASP A 322 -1.37 22.17 4.68
CA ASP A 322 -1.40 21.69 6.06
C ASP A 322 -0.12 20.96 6.47
N GLY A 323 0.81 20.71 5.53
CA GLY A 323 1.99 19.89 5.80
C GLY A 323 1.64 18.43 6.09
N ASN A 324 0.59 17.91 5.46
CA ASN A 324 0.20 16.50 5.57
C ASN A 324 1.03 15.63 4.62
N ASP A 325 1.27 14.38 5.02
CA ASP A 325 1.96 13.36 4.20
C ASP A 325 3.43 13.67 3.91
N THR A 326 4.28 13.42 4.91
CA THR A 326 5.73 13.68 4.83
C THR A 326 6.42 12.95 3.69
N LEU A 327 5.96 11.75 3.31
CA LEU A 327 6.56 11.04 2.17
C LEU A 327 6.31 11.78 0.86
N GLU A 328 5.11 12.33 0.68
CA GLU A 328 4.79 13.12 -0.50
C GLU A 328 5.57 14.43 -0.56
N HIS A 329 5.80 15.09 0.59
CA HIS A 329 6.70 16.25 0.65
C HIS A 329 8.14 15.93 0.24
N LEU A 330 8.67 14.81 0.71
CA LEU A 330 10.01 14.35 0.33
C LEU A 330 10.08 13.96 -1.16
N GLU A 331 9.01 13.37 -1.72
CA GLU A 331 8.89 13.14 -3.16
C GLU A 331 8.94 14.46 -3.95
N ILE A 332 8.16 15.46 -3.52
CA ILE A 332 8.16 16.81 -4.13
C ILE A 332 9.57 17.43 -4.06
N GLN A 333 10.26 17.27 -2.94
CA GLN A 333 11.63 17.77 -2.77
C GLN A 333 12.61 17.08 -3.75
N ALA A 334 12.54 15.75 -3.87
CA ALA A 334 13.36 14.99 -4.80
C ALA A 334 13.13 15.44 -6.25
N LEU A 335 11.86 15.55 -6.67
CA LEU A 335 11.48 15.99 -8.00
C LEU A 335 11.95 17.42 -8.30
N ARG A 336 11.83 18.34 -7.34
CA ARG A 336 12.31 19.73 -7.52
C ARG A 336 13.82 19.81 -7.62
N LYS A 337 14.58 19.03 -6.85
CA LYS A 337 16.04 18.95 -6.97
C LYS A 337 16.45 18.45 -8.34
N MET A 338 15.88 17.32 -8.78
CA MET A 338 16.17 16.78 -10.11
C MET A 338 15.76 17.72 -11.25
N ALA A 339 14.61 18.38 -11.13
CA ALA A 339 14.17 19.37 -12.11
C ALA A 339 15.15 20.56 -12.19
N ALA A 340 15.60 21.09 -11.04
CA ALA A 340 16.58 22.16 -11.00
C ALA A 340 17.93 21.74 -11.61
N GLU A 341 18.41 20.52 -11.28
CA GLU A 341 19.61 19.93 -11.88
C GLU A 341 19.46 19.74 -13.40
N ALA A 342 18.24 19.50 -13.89
CA ALA A 342 17.89 19.39 -15.30
C ALA A 342 17.57 20.73 -15.99
N GLY A 343 17.62 21.86 -15.29
CA GLY A 343 17.28 23.18 -15.83
C GLY A 343 15.77 23.44 -16.04
N LEU A 344 14.90 22.62 -15.44
CA LEU A 344 13.44 22.73 -15.51
C LEU A 344 12.88 23.57 -14.33
N ASP A 345 12.08 24.59 -14.63
CA ASP A 345 11.28 25.30 -13.61
C ASP A 345 10.05 24.47 -13.25
N LEU A 346 10.15 23.72 -12.14
CA LEU A 346 9.07 22.89 -11.60
C LEU A 346 8.32 23.62 -10.48
N ARG A 347 7.06 23.99 -10.75
CA ARG A 347 6.19 24.75 -9.83
C ARG A 347 5.14 23.86 -9.20
N VAL A 348 4.96 23.95 -7.88
CA VAL A 348 3.94 23.15 -7.18
C VAL A 348 2.58 23.84 -7.25
N THR A 349 1.52 23.09 -7.54
CA THR A 349 0.13 23.55 -7.60
C THR A 349 -0.83 22.50 -7.05
N THR A 350 -2.12 22.86 -6.95
CA THR A 350 -3.19 22.02 -6.39
C THR A 350 -4.43 22.02 -7.30
N PRO A 351 -5.38 21.08 -7.15
CA PRO A 351 -6.60 21.04 -7.95
C PRO A 351 -7.37 22.36 -8.00
N SER A 352 -7.42 23.10 -6.88
CA SER A 352 -8.14 24.38 -6.78
C SER A 352 -7.57 25.49 -7.66
N GLN A 353 -6.32 25.35 -8.11
CA GLN A 353 -5.60 26.35 -8.91
C GLN A 353 -5.61 26.01 -10.40
N VAL A 354 -6.11 24.84 -10.80
CA VAL A 354 -6.04 24.34 -12.19
C VAL A 354 -6.72 25.28 -13.18
N ASP A 355 -7.84 25.91 -12.83
CA ASP A 355 -8.53 26.85 -13.72
C ASP A 355 -7.71 28.12 -14.02
N GLY A 356 -6.78 28.49 -13.13
CA GLY A 356 -5.90 29.64 -13.34
C GLY A 356 -4.67 29.36 -14.21
N LEU A 357 -4.42 28.11 -14.59
CA LEU A 357 -3.23 27.75 -15.39
C LEU A 357 -3.39 28.18 -16.86
N PRO A 358 -2.33 28.65 -17.53
CA PRO A 358 -2.40 29.05 -18.94
C PRO A 358 -2.76 27.87 -19.86
N ALA A 359 -3.32 28.17 -21.03
CA ALA A 359 -3.48 27.15 -22.08
C ALA A 359 -2.11 26.65 -22.54
N GLY A 360 -1.99 25.35 -22.80
CA GLY A 360 -0.73 24.68 -23.11
C GLY A 360 0.12 24.35 -21.88
N ALA A 361 -0.38 24.55 -20.65
CA ALA A 361 0.36 24.17 -19.44
C ALA A 361 0.66 22.66 -19.40
N GLN A 362 1.90 22.32 -19.05
CA GLN A 362 2.33 20.96 -18.77
C GLN A 362 2.20 20.68 -17.28
N ILE A 363 1.58 19.55 -16.94
CA ILE A 363 1.31 19.14 -15.56
C ILE A 363 1.87 17.74 -15.31
N LEU A 364 2.62 17.59 -14.23
CA LEU A 364 2.98 16.32 -13.63
C LEU A 364 2.01 16.01 -12.48
N LEU A 365 1.30 14.90 -12.55
CA LEU A 365 0.37 14.50 -11.48
C LEU A 365 1.09 13.66 -10.42
N LEU A 366 0.97 14.07 -9.15
CA LEU A 366 1.47 13.32 -7.99
C LEU A 366 0.31 13.06 -7.01
N ASN A 367 0.02 11.77 -6.77
CA ASN A 367 -0.92 11.30 -5.73
C ASN A 367 -2.30 12.02 -5.63
N VAL A 368 -2.80 12.57 -6.74
CA VAL A 368 -4.14 13.16 -6.84
C VAL A 368 -5.15 12.12 -7.32
N ASP A 369 -6.36 12.15 -6.76
CA ASP A 369 -7.51 11.35 -7.17
C ASP A 369 -8.36 12.12 -8.19
N PRO A 370 -8.32 11.78 -9.49
CA PRO A 370 -9.07 12.50 -10.50
C PRO A 370 -10.59 12.35 -10.37
N ALA A 371 -11.08 11.36 -9.61
CA ALA A 371 -12.52 11.19 -9.37
C ALA A 371 -13.06 12.14 -8.30
N ALA A 372 -12.17 12.85 -7.58
CA ALA A 372 -12.57 13.82 -6.57
C ALA A 372 -13.24 15.05 -7.22
N PRO A 373 -14.29 15.63 -6.60
CA PRO A 373 -15.04 16.75 -7.19
C PRO A 373 -14.19 17.99 -7.53
N ASP A 374 -13.14 18.25 -6.77
CA ASP A 374 -12.20 19.35 -6.98
C ASP A 374 -11.29 19.15 -8.20
N CYS A 375 -11.24 17.94 -8.76
CA CYS A 375 -10.48 17.60 -9.95
C CYS A 375 -11.29 17.69 -11.26
N GLU A 376 -12.57 18.07 -11.21
CA GLU A 376 -13.39 18.26 -12.41
C GLU A 376 -12.77 19.26 -13.41
N PRO A 377 -12.19 20.42 -12.99
CA PRO A 377 -11.45 21.29 -13.90
C PRO A 377 -10.29 20.60 -14.61
N LEU A 378 -9.54 19.73 -13.91
CA LEU A 378 -8.43 18.97 -14.48
C LEU A 378 -8.90 18.03 -15.59
N LEU A 379 -9.96 17.27 -15.34
CA LEU A 379 -10.56 16.36 -16.32
C LEU A 379 -11.09 17.13 -17.53
N ARG A 380 -11.85 18.21 -17.31
CA ARG A 380 -12.42 19.06 -18.36
C ARG A 380 -11.34 19.64 -19.26
N ARG A 381 -10.35 20.34 -18.71
CA ARG A 381 -9.31 21.02 -19.48
C ARG A 381 -8.39 20.03 -20.21
N THR A 382 -8.03 18.92 -19.55
CA THR A 382 -7.27 17.84 -20.19
C THR A 382 -8.06 17.21 -21.33
N SER A 383 -9.35 16.92 -21.10
CA SER A 383 -10.21 16.34 -22.13
C SER A 383 -10.26 17.24 -23.36
N ARG A 384 -10.25 18.58 -23.23
CA ARG A 384 -10.26 19.53 -24.34
C ARG A 384 -8.89 19.78 -24.98
N GLY A 385 -7.81 19.26 -24.40
CA GLY A 385 -6.45 19.52 -24.87
C GLY A 385 -5.94 20.93 -24.52
N GLU A 386 -6.58 21.61 -23.56
CA GLU A 386 -6.15 22.93 -23.08
C GLU A 386 -4.91 22.85 -22.19
N ILE A 387 -4.70 21.71 -21.54
CA ILE A 387 -3.54 21.37 -20.69
C ILE A 387 -3.11 19.94 -21.00
N ALA A 388 -1.83 19.63 -20.78
CA ALA A 388 -1.27 18.30 -20.95
C ALA A 388 -0.82 17.75 -19.59
N CYS A 389 -1.24 16.52 -19.28
CA CYS A 389 -0.95 15.89 -17.99
C CYS A 389 -0.10 14.61 -18.18
N THR A 390 0.81 14.37 -17.25
CA THR A 390 1.63 13.17 -17.18
C THR A 390 1.65 12.64 -15.73
N PRO A 391 1.03 11.48 -15.43
CA PRO A 391 0.12 10.74 -16.29
C PRO A 391 -1.12 11.53 -16.71
N ASP A 392 -1.81 11.08 -17.76
CA ASP A 392 -3.15 11.55 -18.08
C ASP A 392 -4.12 11.19 -16.92
N PRO A 393 -4.94 12.12 -16.41
CA PRO A 393 -5.88 11.85 -15.33
C PRO A 393 -6.90 10.76 -15.66
N PHE A 394 -7.30 10.59 -16.93
CA PHE A 394 -8.19 9.50 -17.34
C PHE A 394 -7.50 8.14 -17.18
N PHE A 395 -6.18 8.05 -17.34
CA PHE A 395 -5.43 6.81 -17.07
C PHE A 395 -5.49 6.44 -15.59
N LYS A 396 -5.36 7.42 -14.69
CA LYS A 396 -5.49 7.20 -13.24
C LYS A 396 -6.90 6.75 -12.81
N LEU A 397 -7.96 7.10 -13.55
CA LEU A 397 -9.32 6.62 -13.26
C LEU A 397 -9.48 5.10 -13.45
N PHE A 398 -8.59 4.46 -14.23
CA PHE A 398 -8.55 3.00 -14.40
C PHE A 398 -7.53 2.33 -13.49
N TYR A 399 -7.15 2.96 -12.37
CA TYR A 399 -6.22 2.38 -11.40
C TYR A 399 -6.62 0.98 -10.92
N GLY A 400 -7.93 0.72 -10.77
CA GLY A 400 -8.45 -0.61 -10.40
C GLY A 400 -8.23 -1.73 -11.44
N GLU A 401 -7.84 -1.39 -12.67
CA GLU A 401 -7.55 -2.34 -13.75
C GLU A 401 -6.07 -2.77 -13.79
N LEU A 402 -5.21 -2.11 -13.01
CA LEU A 402 -3.76 -2.29 -13.01
C LEU A 402 -3.31 -3.37 -12.03
N THR A 403 -4.00 -4.51 -12.07
CA THR A 403 -3.77 -5.66 -11.21
C THR A 403 -4.03 -6.95 -11.99
N THR A 404 -3.33 -8.03 -11.63
CA THR A 404 -3.68 -9.39 -12.08
C THR A 404 -4.37 -10.18 -10.98
N GLU A 405 -4.64 -9.59 -9.82
CA GLU A 405 -5.38 -10.27 -8.77
C GLU A 405 -6.76 -10.70 -9.26
N ARG A 406 -7.09 -11.97 -9.00
CA ARG A 406 -8.41 -12.49 -9.28
C ARG A 406 -9.42 -11.76 -8.40
N ARG A 407 -10.35 -11.05 -9.04
CA ARG A 407 -11.45 -10.33 -8.39
C ARG A 407 -12.76 -11.07 -8.63
N ILE A 408 -13.37 -11.58 -7.56
CA ILE A 408 -14.66 -12.28 -7.62
C ILE A 408 -15.75 -11.33 -7.11
N ALA A 409 -16.75 -11.07 -7.94
CA ALA A 409 -17.95 -10.36 -7.49
C ALA A 409 -18.86 -11.34 -6.74
N VAL A 410 -19.33 -10.97 -5.54
CA VAL A 410 -20.29 -11.74 -4.74
C VAL A 410 -21.57 -10.92 -4.65
N ARG A 411 -22.64 -11.37 -5.34
CA ARG A 411 -23.86 -10.57 -5.57
C ARG A 411 -25.13 -11.42 -5.44
N GLY A 412 -26.27 -10.76 -5.23
CA GLY A 412 -27.59 -11.40 -5.21
C GLY A 412 -27.65 -12.61 -4.27
N LYS A 413 -28.07 -13.77 -4.79
CA LYS A 413 -28.20 -15.01 -4.00
C LYS A 413 -26.87 -15.49 -3.40
N GLU A 414 -25.75 -15.27 -4.08
CA GLU A 414 -24.43 -15.63 -3.54
C GLU A 414 -24.08 -14.77 -2.33
N LEU A 415 -24.42 -13.49 -2.37
CA LEU A 415 -24.26 -12.57 -1.26
C LEU A 415 -25.13 -12.98 -0.07
N GLU A 416 -26.39 -13.34 -0.29
CA GLU A 416 -27.28 -13.84 0.77
C GLU A 416 -26.71 -15.08 1.46
N LEU A 417 -26.27 -16.07 0.68
CA LEU A 417 -25.65 -17.29 1.20
C LEU A 417 -24.35 -17.01 1.93
N PHE A 418 -23.51 -16.13 1.38
CA PHE A 418 -22.26 -15.71 2.02
C PHE A 418 -22.53 -15.04 3.36
N MET A 419 -23.46 -14.08 3.40
CA MET A 419 -23.81 -13.32 4.61
C MET A 419 -24.43 -14.21 5.69
N GLU A 420 -25.31 -15.15 5.30
CA GLU A 420 -25.89 -16.10 6.26
C GLU A 420 -24.82 -17.04 6.83
N ALA A 421 -23.85 -17.47 6.02
CA ALA A 421 -22.76 -18.34 6.47
C ALA A 421 -21.83 -17.68 7.50
N ILE A 422 -21.64 -16.35 7.42
CA ILE A 422 -20.75 -15.59 8.31
C ILE A 422 -21.50 -14.82 9.40
N ARG A 423 -22.82 -15.00 9.48
CA ARG A 423 -23.67 -14.29 10.42
C ARG A 423 -23.26 -14.63 11.86
N PRO A 424 -23.09 -13.63 12.75
CA PRO A 424 -22.78 -13.91 14.15
C PRO A 424 -23.86 -14.78 14.79
N GLY A 425 -23.45 -15.93 15.34
CA GLY A 425 -24.34 -16.85 16.05
C GLY A 425 -24.85 -16.27 17.37
N ARG A 426 -26.03 -16.74 17.82
CA ARG A 426 -26.62 -16.33 19.12
C ARG A 426 -25.92 -16.97 20.33
N SER A 427 -25.19 -18.08 20.16
CA SER A 427 -24.37 -18.70 21.21
C SER A 427 -23.03 -19.17 20.68
N MET A 428 -21.93 -18.82 21.36
CA MET A 428 -20.56 -19.24 21.02
C MET A 428 -20.23 -20.61 21.65
N THR A 429 -21.12 -21.59 21.47
CA THR A 429 -20.88 -22.99 21.88
C THR A 429 -19.90 -23.66 20.91
N PRO A 430 -19.22 -24.76 21.31
CA PRO A 430 -18.35 -25.52 20.41
C PRO A 430 -19.06 -25.92 19.10
N GLY A 431 -20.30 -26.41 19.18
CA GLY A 431 -21.11 -26.76 18.00
C GLY A 431 -21.48 -25.55 17.14
N GLY A 432 -21.82 -24.41 17.74
CA GLY A 432 -22.11 -23.18 17.01
C GLY A 432 -20.88 -22.62 16.28
N LEU A 433 -19.71 -22.64 16.93
CA LEU A 433 -18.44 -22.25 16.31
C LEU A 433 -18.10 -23.14 15.12
N HIS A 434 -18.23 -24.45 15.29
CA HIS A 434 -18.00 -25.41 14.23
C HIS A 434 -18.93 -25.20 13.03
N ALA A 435 -20.23 -24.93 13.26
CA ALA A 435 -21.17 -24.62 12.19
C ALA A 435 -20.77 -23.35 11.40
N ILE A 436 -20.28 -22.31 12.08
CA ILE A 436 -19.79 -21.09 11.41
C ILE A 436 -18.54 -21.41 10.57
N HIS A 437 -17.58 -22.16 11.12
CA HIS A 437 -16.40 -22.58 10.36
C HIS A 437 -16.77 -23.40 9.12
N GLN A 438 -17.70 -24.34 9.23
CA GLN A 438 -18.21 -25.07 8.07
C GLN A 438 -18.89 -24.14 7.04
N GLY A 439 -19.57 -23.10 7.49
CA GLY A 439 -20.15 -22.07 6.62
C GLY A 439 -19.07 -21.33 5.82
N ILE A 440 -18.01 -20.90 6.50
CA ILE A 440 -16.85 -20.24 5.87
C ILE A 440 -16.17 -21.18 4.87
N GLU A 441 -15.93 -22.44 5.23
CA GLU A 441 -15.31 -23.42 4.32
C GLU A 441 -16.18 -23.71 3.08
N ARG A 442 -17.52 -23.73 3.24
CA ARG A 442 -18.44 -23.84 2.10
C ARG A 442 -18.32 -22.66 1.15
N VAL A 443 -18.20 -21.44 1.68
CA VAL A 443 -17.95 -20.23 0.88
C VAL A 443 -16.64 -20.36 0.10
N TYR A 444 -15.55 -20.76 0.76
CA TYR A 444 -14.25 -20.95 0.11
C TYR A 444 -14.34 -21.97 -1.03
N LYS A 445 -14.97 -23.12 -0.75
CA LYS A 445 -15.16 -24.17 -1.75
C LYS A 445 -16.02 -23.72 -2.93
N HIS A 446 -17.11 -22.97 -2.68
CA HIS A 446 -18.01 -22.51 -3.73
C HIS A 446 -17.36 -21.49 -4.65
N ALA A 447 -16.68 -20.49 -4.08
CA ALA A 447 -15.97 -19.45 -4.82
C ALA A 447 -14.62 -19.92 -5.41
N LYS A 448 -14.17 -21.13 -5.01
CA LYS A 448 -12.86 -21.71 -5.32
C LYS A 448 -11.73 -20.79 -4.85
N PHE A 449 -11.82 -20.32 -3.62
CA PHE A 449 -10.72 -19.63 -2.95
C PHE A 449 -9.72 -20.67 -2.42
N THR A 450 -8.44 -20.43 -2.65
CA THR A 450 -7.32 -21.24 -2.18
C THR A 450 -6.48 -20.50 -1.15
N ALA A 451 -6.47 -19.17 -1.15
CA ALA A 451 -5.70 -18.37 -0.20
C ALA A 451 -6.34 -18.30 1.20
N ASP A 452 -5.53 -18.31 2.26
CA ASP A 452 -6.01 -18.19 3.64
C ASP A 452 -6.45 -16.77 4.03
N ILE A 453 -6.04 -15.78 3.23
CA ILE A 453 -6.31 -14.36 3.45
C ILE A 453 -7.08 -13.82 2.24
N LEU A 454 -8.25 -13.22 2.52
CA LEU A 454 -9.06 -12.55 1.53
C LEU A 454 -9.17 -11.06 1.83
N HIS A 455 -9.12 -10.23 0.80
CA HIS A 455 -9.51 -8.83 0.85
C HIS A 455 -10.90 -8.64 0.26
N VAL A 456 -11.80 -8.07 1.04
CA VAL A 456 -13.18 -7.81 0.63
C VAL A 456 -13.40 -6.31 0.47
N GLU A 457 -13.66 -5.88 -0.76
CA GLU A 457 -14.10 -4.55 -1.10
C GLU A 457 -15.58 -4.41 -0.74
N VAL A 458 -15.87 -3.57 0.24
CA VAL A 458 -17.23 -3.24 0.67
C VAL A 458 -17.52 -1.82 0.20
N PRO A 459 -18.46 -1.61 -0.74
CA PRO A 459 -18.86 -0.27 -1.16
C PRO A 459 -19.21 0.63 0.03
N GLY A 460 -18.67 1.86 0.03
CA GLY A 460 -18.80 2.81 1.14
C GLY A 460 -17.68 2.73 2.20
N GLU A 461 -16.87 1.67 2.22
CA GLU A 461 -15.65 1.63 3.02
C GLU A 461 -14.45 2.18 2.22
N ARG A 462 -13.64 3.05 2.82
CA ARG A 462 -12.43 3.61 2.18
C ARG A 462 -11.29 2.59 2.02
N THR A 463 -11.37 1.45 2.70
CA THR A 463 -10.29 0.45 2.73
C THR A 463 -10.88 -0.95 2.65
N LEU A 464 -10.17 -1.85 1.97
CA LEU A 464 -10.50 -3.26 1.91
C LEU A 464 -10.67 -3.87 3.32
N VAL A 465 -11.66 -4.74 3.45
CA VAL A 465 -11.97 -5.49 4.67
C VAL A 465 -11.35 -6.87 4.58
N PRO A 466 -10.36 -7.17 5.42
CA PRO A 466 -9.62 -8.43 5.38
C PRO A 466 -10.35 -9.51 6.17
N THR A 467 -10.22 -10.75 5.70
CA THR A 467 -10.70 -11.93 6.43
C THR A 467 -9.66 -13.04 6.42
N LEU A 468 -9.57 -13.78 7.52
CA LEU A 468 -8.69 -14.94 7.67
C LEU A 468 -9.57 -16.18 7.73
N ARG A 469 -9.29 -17.18 6.88
CA ARG A 469 -10.07 -18.42 6.70
C ARG A 469 -10.54 -19.06 8.01
N HIS A 470 -9.68 -19.08 9.02
CA HIS A 470 -9.93 -19.72 10.32
C HIS A 470 -10.32 -18.75 11.44
N SER A 471 -10.63 -17.49 11.14
CA SER A 471 -11.03 -16.49 12.13
C SER A 471 -12.49 -16.12 11.99
N VAL A 472 -13.35 -16.77 12.80
CA VAL A 472 -14.77 -16.41 12.96
C VAL A 472 -14.95 -14.92 13.25
N HIS A 473 -14.04 -14.36 14.04
CA HIS A 473 -14.06 -12.94 14.38
C HIS A 473 -13.90 -12.04 13.15
N SER A 474 -12.95 -12.36 12.26
CA SER A 474 -12.72 -11.56 11.04
C SER A 474 -13.96 -11.51 10.13
N PHE A 475 -14.62 -12.66 9.98
CA PHE A 475 -15.86 -12.78 9.21
C PHE A 475 -17.06 -12.10 9.88
N THR A 476 -17.17 -12.20 11.21
CA THR A 476 -18.20 -11.46 11.96
C THR A 476 -18.03 -9.95 11.81
N SER A 477 -16.79 -9.45 11.82
CA SER A 477 -16.49 -8.04 11.57
C SER A 477 -16.84 -7.62 10.15
N LEU A 478 -16.62 -8.47 9.15
CA LEU A 478 -17.07 -8.22 7.78
C LEU A 478 -18.60 -8.11 7.71
N TYR A 479 -19.32 -9.04 8.33
CA TYR A 479 -20.79 -9.02 8.38
C TYR A 479 -21.29 -7.69 8.98
N ALA A 480 -20.75 -7.26 10.11
CA ALA A 480 -21.14 -6.01 10.76
C ALA A 480 -20.88 -4.78 9.87
N ARG A 481 -19.79 -4.78 9.10
CA ARG A 481 -19.50 -3.69 8.15
C ARG A 481 -20.49 -3.68 6.99
N CYS A 482 -20.79 -4.84 6.41
CA CYS A 482 -21.76 -4.96 5.33
C CYS A 482 -23.15 -4.50 5.79
N ALA A 483 -23.57 -4.90 7.01
CA ALA A 483 -24.85 -4.49 7.58
C ALA A 483 -25.00 -2.96 7.72
N ARG A 484 -23.91 -2.23 8.05
CA ARG A 484 -23.93 -0.75 8.11
C ARG A 484 -24.19 -0.08 6.77
N HIS A 485 -23.87 -0.75 5.66
CA HIS A 485 -24.02 -0.24 4.30
C HIS A 485 -25.19 -0.91 3.55
N GLY A 486 -26.09 -1.59 4.27
CA GLY A 486 -27.26 -2.22 3.67
C GLY A 486 -26.94 -3.47 2.84
N PHE A 487 -25.88 -4.20 3.18
CA PHE A 487 -25.40 -5.40 2.47
C PHE A 487 -25.16 -5.15 0.97
N PRO A 488 -24.18 -4.30 0.63
CA PRO A 488 -23.87 -4.01 -0.77
C PRO A 488 -23.22 -5.23 -1.46
N ASP A 489 -23.26 -5.24 -2.79
CA ASP A 489 -22.46 -6.15 -3.61
C ASP A 489 -20.98 -6.07 -3.21
N LEU A 490 -20.33 -7.22 -3.10
CA LEU A 490 -18.94 -7.30 -2.67
C LEU A 490 -18.03 -7.69 -3.81
N PHE A 491 -16.76 -7.28 -3.70
CA PHE A 491 -15.69 -7.86 -4.50
C PHE A 491 -14.64 -8.46 -3.59
N VAL A 492 -14.26 -9.71 -3.85
CA VAL A 492 -13.31 -10.46 -3.05
C VAL A 492 -12.05 -10.70 -3.86
N ARG A 493 -10.88 -10.46 -3.25
CA ARG A 493 -9.55 -10.72 -3.81
C ARG A 493 -8.80 -11.67 -2.90
N GLU A 494 -8.05 -12.59 -3.50
CA GLU A 494 -7.18 -13.52 -2.79
C GLU A 494 -5.80 -12.91 -2.61
N VAL A 495 -5.20 -13.05 -1.44
CA VAL A 495 -3.77 -12.77 -1.26
C VAL A 495 -3.00 -14.04 -1.58
N PRO A 496 -2.25 -14.11 -2.69
CA PRO A 496 -1.70 -15.36 -3.21
C PRO A 496 -0.45 -15.86 -2.45
N ILE A 497 -0.08 -15.23 -1.34
CA ILE A 497 1.05 -15.63 -0.49
C ILE A 497 0.52 -16.15 0.85
N ASP A 498 1.00 -17.34 1.20
CA ASP A 498 0.71 -18.05 2.45
C ASP A 498 2.01 -18.43 3.19
N ARG A 499 1.87 -19.23 4.26
CA ARG A 499 3.00 -19.71 5.05
C ARG A 499 3.99 -20.58 4.26
N GLY A 500 3.53 -21.28 3.22
CA GLY A 500 4.35 -22.21 2.42
C GLY A 500 5.02 -21.58 1.20
N SER A 501 4.49 -20.46 0.71
CA SER A 501 4.91 -19.81 -0.54
C SER A 501 5.76 -18.55 -0.34
N SER A 502 5.82 -18.02 0.89
CA SER A 502 6.65 -16.86 1.19
C SER A 502 8.15 -17.17 1.11
N PHE A 503 8.87 -16.35 0.33
CA PHE A 503 10.31 -16.39 0.22
C PHE A 503 11.06 -15.59 1.29
N LEU A 504 10.36 -14.82 2.15
CA LEU A 504 11.00 -14.01 3.19
C LEU A 504 10.56 -14.48 4.57
N HIS A 505 11.52 -14.88 5.39
CA HIS A 505 11.29 -15.42 6.72
C HIS A 505 11.92 -14.51 7.76
N GLY A 506 11.28 -14.43 8.92
CA GLY A 506 11.80 -13.73 10.08
C GLY A 506 11.68 -14.62 11.30
N GLU A 507 11.77 -14.01 12.47
CA GLU A 507 11.70 -14.72 13.74
C GLU A 507 10.33 -15.36 14.03
N TRP A 508 9.26 -14.91 13.35
CA TRP A 508 7.88 -15.38 13.51
C TRP A 508 7.40 -16.11 12.24
N GLY A 509 8.35 -16.78 11.59
CA GLY A 509 8.13 -17.57 10.39
C GLY A 509 7.98 -16.72 9.12
N PRO A 510 7.23 -17.21 8.13
CA PRO A 510 7.11 -16.62 6.81
C PRO A 510 6.40 -15.27 6.85
N HIS A 511 6.90 -14.28 6.12
CA HIS A 511 6.32 -12.95 6.03
C HIS A 511 5.44 -12.83 4.78
N LEU A 512 4.30 -12.14 4.88
CA LEU A 512 3.58 -11.72 3.69
C LEU A 512 4.39 -10.63 2.97
N CYS A 513 4.97 -10.96 1.81
CA CYS A 513 5.92 -10.11 1.11
C CYS A 513 5.39 -9.60 -0.23
N ALA A 514 5.22 -8.28 -0.38
CA ALA A 514 5.06 -7.65 -1.68
C ALA A 514 6.38 -7.02 -2.12
N LEU A 515 6.86 -7.37 -3.30
CA LEU A 515 8.03 -6.78 -3.95
C LEU A 515 7.60 -5.57 -4.77
N ARG A 516 8.25 -4.43 -4.57
CA ARG A 516 8.08 -3.23 -5.37
C ARG A 516 9.19 -3.14 -6.41
N PHE A 517 8.80 -3.36 -7.67
CA PHE A 517 9.65 -3.17 -8.85
C PHE A 517 9.51 -1.76 -9.38
N TYR A 518 10.62 -1.16 -9.81
CA TYR A 518 10.66 0.18 -10.37
C TYR A 518 10.72 0.14 -11.89
N PHE A 519 9.97 1.03 -12.53
CA PHE A 519 9.91 1.15 -13.98
C PHE A 519 9.98 2.61 -14.40
N SER A 520 10.60 2.87 -15.56
CA SER A 520 10.64 4.19 -16.18
C SER A 520 10.26 4.13 -17.65
N ARG A 521 9.81 5.27 -18.18
CA ARG A 521 9.49 5.41 -19.59
C ARG A 521 10.77 5.30 -20.44
N VAL A 522 10.70 4.51 -21.50
CA VAL A 522 11.77 4.37 -22.51
C VAL A 522 11.65 5.47 -23.56
#